data_AF-A0A4D4M8G8-F1
#
_entry.id   AF-A0A4D4M8G8-F1
#
_cell.length_a   1.000
_cell.length_b   1.000
_cell.length_c   1.000
_cell.angle_alpha   90.00
_cell.angle_beta   90.00
_cell.angle_gamma   90.00
#
_symmetry.space_group_name_H-M   'P 1'
#
loop_
_entity.id
_entity.type
_entity.pdbx_description
1 polymer ?
#
loop_
_entity_poly.entity_id
_entity_poly.type
_entity_poly.pdbx_seq_one_letter_code
_entity_poly.pdbx_strand_id
1 'polypeptide(L)' 'MAGWMSSPGHKRNILDCGFKEIGVGLAQPNSYWTQDFGTAR' A
#
# COMPACT_ATOMS: atom_id res chain seq x y z
N MET A 1 6.86 -4.63 4.64
CA MET A 1 7.12 -4.73 3.19
C MET A 1 7.22 -6.15 2.66
N ALA A 2 8.08 -7.04 3.18
CA ALA A 2 8.24 -8.40 2.63
C ALA A 2 6.90 -9.18 2.51
N GLY A 3 6.05 -9.14 3.54
CA GLY A 3 4.74 -9.81 3.52
C GLY A 3 3.78 -9.28 2.43
N TRP A 4 3.76 -7.97 2.18
CA TRP A 4 2.96 -7.41 1.08
C TRP A 4 3.56 -7.77 -0.28
N MET A 5 4.88 -7.76 -0.43
CA MET A 5 5.55 -8.14 -1.68
C MET A 5 5.44 -9.64 -1.99
N SER A 6 5.25 -10.50 -0.99
CA SER A 6 4.99 -11.94 -1.18
C SER A 6 3.51 -12.25 -1.49
N SER A 7 2.60 -11.29 -1.34
CA SER A 7 1.18 -11.48 -1.62
C SER A 7 0.84 -10.93 -3.01
N PRO A 8 0.35 -11.77 -3.96
CA PRO A 8 0.08 -11.32 -5.33
C PRO A 8 -0.89 -10.13 -5.43
N GLY A 9 -1.93 -10.11 -4.59
CA GLY A 9 -2.92 -9.03 -4.58
C GLY A 9 -2.33 -7.70 -4.13
N HIS A 10 -1.55 -7.70 -3.06
CA HIS A 10 -0.89 -6.49 -2.55
C HIS A 10 0.23 -6.02 -3.46
N LYS A 11 1.08 -6.96 -3.94
CA LYS A 11 2.17 -6.67 -4.88
C LYS A 11 1.66 -6.00 -6.15
N ARG A 12 0.50 -6.42 -6.67
CA ARG A 12 -0.13 -5.78 -7.83
C ARG A 12 -0.37 -4.30 -7.60
N ASN A 13 -0.96 -3.92 -6.47
CA ASN A 13 -1.23 -2.50 -6.16
C ASN A 13 0.08 -1.71 -5.99
N ILE A 14 1.08 -2.28 -5.31
CA ILE A 14 2.38 -1.62 -5.06
C ILE A 14 3.16 -1.36 -6.35
N LEU A 15 3.07 -2.25 -7.33
CA LEU A 15 3.81 -2.16 -8.60
C LEU A 15 2.99 -1.54 -9.74
N ASP A 16 1.78 -1.07 -9.47
CA ASP A 16 0.94 -0.45 -10.49
C ASP A 16 1.41 0.99 -10.77
N CYS A 17 1.99 1.19 -11.95
CA CYS A 17 2.45 2.50 -12.42
C CYS A 17 1.32 3.52 -12.65
N GLY A 18 0.05 3.10 -12.62
CA GLY A 18 -1.13 3.95 -12.72
C GLY A 18 -1.34 4.82 -11.48
N PHE A 19 -0.91 4.36 -10.30
CA PHE A 19 -0.94 5.18 -9.10
C PHE A 19 0.18 6.22 -9.11
N LYS A 20 -0.16 7.43 -8.68
CA LYS A 20 0.74 8.60 -8.65
C LYS A 20 0.91 9.17 -7.24
N GLU A 21 0.07 8.73 -6.31
CA GLU A 21 -0.01 9.21 -4.94
C GLU A 21 -0.09 8.02 -3.99
N ILE A 22 0.47 8.18 -2.79
CA ILE A 22 0.37 7.18 -1.72
C ILE A 22 0.16 7.87 -0.36
N GLY A 23 -0.80 7.35 0.39
CA GLY A 23 -0.96 7.62 1.82
C GLY A 23 -0.46 6.42 2.64
N VAL A 24 0.29 6.68 3.71
CA VAL A 24 0.77 5.64 4.63
C VAL A 24 0.35 5.99 6.05
N GLY A 25 -0.29 5.04 6.73
CA GLY A 25 -0.78 5.20 8.09
C GLY A 25 -0.32 4.05 9.00
N LEU A 26 -0.07 4.38 10.27
CA LEU A 26 0.20 3.43 11.34
C LEU A 26 -0.77 3.68 12.49
N ALA A 27 -1.64 2.70 12.75
CA ALA A 27 -2.51 2.73 13.92
C ALA A 27 -1.88 1.96 15.09
N GLN A 28 -1.90 2.58 16.27
CA GLN A 28 -1.46 2.03 17.54
C GLN A 28 -2.66 1.56 18.39
N PRO A 29 -2.47 0.68 19.39
CA PRO A 29 -1.21 0.13 19.89
C PRO A 29 -0.61 -1.01 19.05
N ASN A 30 -1.42 -1.70 18.24
CA ASN A 30 -1.03 -2.97 17.60
C ASN A 30 -0.30 -2.83 16.26
N SER A 31 0.27 -1.65 15.99
CA SER A 31 1.01 -1.34 14.77
C SER A 31 0.34 -1.82 13.47
N TYR A 32 -0.93 -1.47 13.27
CA TYR A 32 -1.62 -1.76 12.01
C TYR A 32 -1.17 -0.77 10.93
N TRP A 33 -0.54 -1.29 9.88
CA TRP A 33 -0.07 -0.51 8.76
C TRP A 33 -1.06 -0.55 7.60
N THR A 34 -1.33 0.62 7.01
CA THR A 34 -2.14 0.76 5.79
C THR A 34 -1.34 1.56 4.75
N GLN A 35 -1.43 1.11 3.50
CA GLN A 35 -1.04 1.90 2.32
C GLN A 35 -2.29 2.06 1.45
N ASP A 36 -2.61 3.30 1.10
CA ASP A 36 -3.67 3.62 0.15
C ASP A 36 -3.06 4.29 -1.08
N PHE A 37 -3.42 3.81 -2.26
CA PHE A 37 -2.81 4.21 -3.53
C PHE A 37 -3.85 4.94 -4.37
N GLY A 38 -3.47 6.09 -4.90
CA GLY A 38 -4.35 6.98 -5.64
C GLY A 38 -3.70 7.57 -6.88
N THR A 39 -4.53 8.18 -7.72
CA THR A 39 -4.13 9.08 -8.80
C THR A 39 -5.20 10.14 -8.95
N ALA A 40 -4.81 11.36 -9.31
CA ALA A 40 -5.76 12.39 -9.69
C ALA A 40 -6.68 11.91 -10.83
N ARG A 41 -7.93 12.36 -10.80
CA ARG A 41 -8.91 12.17 -11.86
C ARG A 41 -8.70 13.16 -13.01
#